data_AF-A0A927W720-F1
#
_entry.id   AF-A0A927W720-F1
#
_cell.length_a   1.000
_cell.length_b   1.000
_cell.length_c   1.000
_cell.angle_alpha   90.00
_cell.angle_beta   90.00
_cell.angle_gamma   90.00
#
_symmetry.space_group_name_H-M   'P 1'
#
loop_
_entity.id
_entity.type
_entity.pdbx_description
1 polymer ?
#
loop_
_entity_poly.entity_id
_entity_poly.type
_entity_poly.pdbx_seq_one_letter_code
_entity_poly.pdbx_strand_id
1 'polypeptide(L)'
;MMQAEKWYEYQKSYQKYGLDMKPKAAPAATQKPAKAAAATQNWREKAKVLVFTAFIGLLCICIIMITAYGAQAQYNLNKTLAKCDALESEIADLNAAIQKAGNIVLVEEKALEMGMVYPTHQEIISLTAGENGGEDLANALKSVAYNGQ
;
A
#
# COMPACT_ATOMS: atom_id res chain seq x y z
N MET A 1 -85.14 -46.03 -0.34
CA MET A 1 -84.11 -46.28 -1.36
C MET A 1 -83.65 -44.93 -1.90
N MET A 2 -82.37 -44.58 -1.78
CA MET A 2 -81.88 -43.31 -2.34
C MET A 2 -81.69 -43.44 -3.85
N GLN A 3 -82.24 -42.50 -4.62
CA GLN A 3 -82.13 -42.46 -6.09
C GLN A 3 -80.67 -42.32 -6.52
N ALA A 4 -80.30 -43.04 -7.58
CA ALA A 4 -78.92 -43.23 -8.05
C ALA A 4 -78.15 -41.91 -8.28
N GLU A 5 -78.84 -40.83 -8.63
CA GLU A 5 -78.23 -39.51 -8.85
C GLU A 5 -77.67 -38.89 -7.56
N LYS A 6 -78.39 -39.02 -6.44
CA LYS A 6 -77.91 -38.53 -5.13
C LYS A 6 -76.70 -39.31 -4.63
N TRP A 7 -76.60 -40.59 -5.02
CA TRP A 7 -75.45 -41.43 -4.68
C TRP A 7 -74.17 -40.96 -5.38
N TYR A 8 -74.29 -40.52 -6.63
CA TYR A 8 -73.15 -40.03 -7.42
C TYR A 8 -72.65 -38.67 -6.94
N GLU A 9 -73.57 -37.78 -6.54
CA GLU A 9 -73.20 -36.49 -5.93
C GLU A 9 -72.58 -36.66 -4.54
N TYR A 10 -73.09 -37.61 -3.75
CA TYR A 10 -72.50 -37.96 -2.47
C TYR A 10 -71.05 -38.45 -2.67
N GLN A 11 -70.78 -39.26 -3.69
CA GLN A 11 -69.42 -39.76 -3.94
C GLN A 11 -68.45 -38.65 -4.39
N LYS A 12 -68.93 -37.69 -5.19
CA LYS A 12 -68.13 -36.52 -5.62
C LYS A 12 -67.83 -35.54 -4.48
N SER A 13 -68.73 -35.36 -3.52
CA SER A 13 -68.51 -34.42 -2.40
C SER A 13 -67.41 -34.92 -1.46
N TYR A 14 -67.32 -36.24 -1.23
CA TYR A 14 -66.22 -36.86 -0.48
C TYR A 14 -64.88 -36.79 -1.22
N GLN A 15 -64.85 -36.87 -2.55
CA GLN A 15 -63.62 -36.65 -3.32
C GLN A 15 -63.16 -35.19 -3.33
N LYS A 16 -64.09 -34.22 -3.25
CA LYS A 16 -63.76 -32.80 -3.34
C LYS A 16 -63.19 -32.22 -2.04
N TYR A 17 -63.58 -32.75 -0.89
CA TYR A 17 -63.15 -32.26 0.43
C TYR A 17 -62.56 -33.34 1.37
N GLY A 18 -62.43 -34.57 0.90
CA GLY A 18 -61.77 -35.64 1.63
C GLY A 18 -60.25 -35.51 1.50
N LEU A 19 -59.58 -35.16 2.59
CA LEU A 19 -58.15 -35.34 2.75
C LEU A 19 -57.81 -36.79 2.33
N ASP A 20 -57.00 -36.96 1.29
CA ASP A 20 -56.63 -38.23 0.67
C ASP A 20 -55.90 -39.13 1.69
N MET A 21 -56.64 -39.76 2.61
CA MET A 21 -56.11 -40.67 3.63
C MET A 21 -55.97 -42.07 3.03
N LYS A 22 -55.08 -42.19 2.04
CA LYS A 22 -54.49 -43.48 1.72
C LYS A 22 -53.53 -43.87 2.85
N PRO A 23 -53.55 -45.12 3.35
CA PRO A 23 -52.59 -45.55 4.37
C PRO A 23 -51.16 -45.32 3.85
N LYS A 24 -50.32 -44.70 4.67
CA LYS A 24 -48.90 -44.47 4.37
C LYS A 24 -48.21 -45.82 4.19
N ALA A 25 -48.15 -46.31 2.96
CA ALA A 25 -47.21 -47.36 2.60
C ALA A 25 -45.82 -46.88 3.03
N ALA A 26 -45.05 -47.78 3.67
CA ALA A 26 -43.65 -47.56 4.00
C ALA A 26 -42.94 -46.93 2.79
N PRO A 27 -41.99 -45.99 2.99
CA PRO A 27 -41.42 -45.21 1.90
C PRO A 27 -40.74 -46.14 0.90
N ALA A 28 -41.48 -46.57 -0.12
CA ALA A 28 -40.88 -46.98 -1.36
C ALA A 28 -40.05 -45.77 -1.76
N ALA A 29 -38.74 -45.97 -1.86
CA ALA A 29 -37.80 -44.99 -2.36
C ALA A 29 -38.28 -44.57 -3.75
N THR A 30 -39.17 -43.60 -3.78
CA THR A 30 -39.48 -42.83 -4.97
C THR A 30 -38.24 -42.01 -5.17
N GLN A 31 -37.27 -42.63 -5.86
CA GLN A 31 -36.39 -41.90 -6.73
C GLN A 31 -37.33 -40.96 -7.48
N LYS A 32 -37.34 -39.69 -7.07
CA LYS A 32 -37.84 -38.62 -7.92
C LYS A 32 -37.26 -38.96 -9.29
N PRO A 33 -38.04 -39.11 -10.38
CA PRO A 33 -37.42 -38.93 -11.67
C PRO A 33 -36.79 -37.55 -11.53
N ALA A 34 -35.46 -37.50 -11.48
CA ALA A 34 -34.74 -36.28 -11.72
C ALA A 34 -35.45 -35.75 -12.94
N LYS A 35 -36.15 -34.61 -12.79
CA LYS A 35 -36.63 -33.89 -13.95
C LYS A 35 -35.33 -33.70 -14.72
N ALA A 36 -35.09 -34.55 -15.71
CA ALA A 36 -34.14 -34.29 -16.76
C ALA A 36 -34.63 -32.94 -17.21
N ALA A 37 -33.92 -31.89 -16.78
CA ALA A 37 -34.13 -30.56 -17.26
C ALA A 37 -33.93 -30.76 -18.75
N ALA A 38 -35.04 -30.95 -19.45
CA ALA A 38 -35.06 -31.12 -20.88
C ALA A 38 -34.31 -29.88 -21.34
N ALA A 39 -33.10 -30.11 -21.81
CA ALA A 39 -32.24 -29.07 -22.31
C ALA A 39 -32.92 -28.57 -23.58
N THR A 40 -33.91 -27.69 -23.41
CA THR A 40 -34.26 -26.69 -24.41
C THR A 40 -33.04 -25.80 -24.49
N GLN A 41 -32.13 -26.29 -25.32
CA GLN A 41 -30.77 -25.84 -25.45
C GLN A 41 -30.80 -24.47 -26.11
N ASN A 42 -31.00 -23.43 -25.29
CA ASN A 42 -30.73 -22.06 -25.66
C ASN A 42 -29.21 -21.94 -25.85
N TRP A 43 -28.73 -22.16 -27.07
CA TRP A 43 -27.32 -22.07 -27.44
C TRP A 43 -26.68 -20.75 -26.96
N ARG A 44 -27.48 -19.68 -26.88
CA ARG A 44 -27.10 -18.37 -26.34
C ARG A 44 -26.68 -18.41 -24.87
N GLU A 45 -27.34 -19.21 -24.04
CA GLU A 45 -27.00 -19.33 -22.61
C GLU A 45 -25.71 -20.13 -22.42
N LYS A 46 -25.54 -21.23 -23.18
CA LYS A 46 -24.28 -21.99 -23.20
C LYS A 46 -23.10 -21.16 -23.71
N ALA A 47 -23.31 -20.33 -24.73
CA ALA A 47 -22.30 -19.41 -25.25
C ALA A 47 -21.92 -18.33 -24.23
N LYS A 48 -22.90 -17.75 -23.52
CA LYS A 48 -22.62 -16.79 -22.44
C LYS A 48 -21.81 -17.40 -21.31
N VAL A 49 -22.15 -18.63 -20.89
CA VAL A 49 -21.38 -19.35 -19.85
C VAL A 49 -19.96 -19.62 -20.33
N LEU A 50 -19.77 -20.09 -21.58
CA LEU A 50 -18.44 -20.28 -22.15
C LEU A 50 -17.61 -19.01 -22.18
N VAL A 51 -18.18 -17.89 -22.65
CA VAL A 51 -17.49 -16.59 -22.68
C VAL A 51 -17.14 -16.10 -21.28
N PHE A 52 -18.04 -16.27 -20.30
CA PHE A 52 -17.75 -15.93 -18.91
C PHE A 52 -16.59 -16.77 -18.34
N THR A 53 -16.58 -18.07 -18.59
CA THR A 53 -15.49 -18.95 -18.12
C THR A 53 -14.15 -18.59 -18.77
N ALA A 54 -14.16 -18.25 -20.06
CA ALA A 54 -12.96 -17.78 -20.76
C ALA A 54 -12.48 -16.43 -20.22
N PHE A 55 -13.40 -15.52 -19.90
CA PHE A 55 -13.07 -14.22 -19.31
C PHE A 55 -12.46 -14.36 -17.92
N ILE A 56 -13.00 -15.25 -17.09
CA ILE A 56 -12.44 -15.55 -15.76
C ILE A 56 -11.03 -16.14 -15.90
N GLY A 57 -10.84 -17.07 -16.85
CA GLY A 57 -9.51 -17.61 -17.16
C GLY A 57 -8.51 -16.53 -17.55
N LEU A 58 -8.90 -15.60 -18.43
CA LEU A 58 -8.06 -14.45 -18.81
C LEU A 58 -7.71 -13.56 -17.61
N LEU A 59 -8.69 -13.27 -16.75
CA LEU A 59 -8.49 -12.50 -15.53
C LEU A 59 -7.46 -13.15 -14.60
N CYS A 60 -7.53 -14.47 -14.43
CA CYS A 60 -6.56 -15.22 -13.63
C CYS A 60 -5.13 -15.09 -14.21
N ILE A 61 -4.96 -15.15 -15.53
CA ILE A 61 -3.65 -14.97 -16.18
C ILE A 61 -3.13 -13.54 -15.94
N CYS A 62 -3.98 -12.53 -16.07
CA CYS A 62 -3.62 -11.13 -15.79
C CYS A 62 -3.14 -10.94 -14.35
N ILE A 63 -3.82 -11.55 -13.37
CA ILE A 63 -3.41 -11.48 -11.95
C ILE A 63 -2.01 -12.07 -11.77
N ILE A 64 -1.74 -13.24 -12.34
CA ILE A 64 -0.42 -13.88 -12.25
C ILE A 64 0.67 -12.98 -12.85
N MET A 65 0.41 -12.34 -14.00
CA MET A 65 1.36 -11.39 -14.59
C MET A 65 1.59 -10.18 -13.69
N ILE A 66 0.53 -9.58 -13.14
CA ILE A 66 0.64 -8.43 -12.23
C ILE A 66 1.46 -8.81 -11.00
N THR A 67 1.24 -10.00 -10.42
CA THR A 67 2.03 -10.49 -9.29
C THR A 67 3.50 -10.71 -9.66
N ALA A 68 3.79 -11.26 -10.84
CA ALA A 68 5.16 -11.45 -11.32
C ALA A 68 5.89 -10.12 -11.54
N TYR A 69 5.26 -9.16 -12.22
CA TYR A 69 5.81 -7.81 -12.40
C TYR A 69 5.90 -7.04 -11.07
N GLY A 70 4.95 -7.23 -10.17
CA GLY A 70 4.98 -6.66 -8.82
C GLY A 70 6.18 -7.16 -8.02
N ALA A 71 6.47 -8.46 -8.07
CA ALA A 71 7.66 -9.03 -7.44
C ALA A 71 8.97 -8.48 -8.05
N GLN A 72 9.03 -8.36 -9.38
CA GLN A 72 10.19 -7.76 -10.05
C GLN A 72 10.37 -6.27 -9.72
N ALA A 73 9.27 -5.51 -9.68
CA ALA A 73 9.27 -4.11 -9.30
C ALA A 73 9.73 -3.93 -7.84
N GLN A 74 9.25 -4.77 -6.93
CA GLN A 74 9.68 -4.76 -5.52
C GLN A 74 11.16 -5.09 -5.37
N TYR A 75 11.68 -6.05 -6.15
CA TYR A 75 13.12 -6.35 -6.17
C TYR A 75 13.95 -5.14 -6.64
N ASN A 76 13.53 -4.48 -7.72
CA ASN A 76 14.21 -3.30 -8.24
C ASN A 76 14.14 -2.11 -7.26
N LEU A 77 13.01 -1.92 -6.58
CA LEU A 77 12.85 -0.92 -5.54
C LEU A 77 13.79 -1.19 -4.37
N ASN A 78 13.81 -2.41 -3.83
CA ASN A 78 14.71 -2.77 -2.73
C ASN A 78 16.18 -2.60 -3.11
N LYS A 79 16.56 -2.96 -4.34
CA LYS A 79 17.92 -2.76 -4.84
C LYS A 79 18.29 -1.28 -4.97
N THR A 80 17.34 -0.44 -5.35
CA THR A 80 17.54 1.01 -5.45
C THR A 80 17.65 1.64 -4.06
N LEU A 81 16.78 1.24 -3.13
CA LEU A 81 16.83 1.66 -1.74
C LEU A 81 18.16 1.30 -1.08
N ALA A 82 18.65 0.09 -1.28
CA ALA A 82 19.94 -0.35 -0.76
C ALA A 82 21.12 0.48 -1.31
N LYS A 83 21.05 0.92 -2.58
CA LYS A 83 22.04 1.85 -3.14
C LYS A 83 21.96 3.24 -2.50
N CYS A 84 20.76 3.74 -2.26
CA CYS A 84 20.55 5.03 -1.59
C CYS A 84 21.11 5.00 -0.17
N ASP A 85 20.82 3.94 0.59
CA ASP A 85 21.30 3.74 1.96
C ASP A 85 22.84 3.67 2.00
N ALA A 86 23.46 2.95 1.06
CA ALA A 86 24.91 2.92 0.92
C ALA A 86 25.50 4.31 0.61
N LEU A 87 24.88 5.08 -0.29
CA LEU A 87 25.30 6.44 -0.61
C LEU A 87 25.18 7.37 0.61
N GLU A 88 24.10 7.25 1.38
CA GLU A 88 23.87 8.04 2.58
C GLU A 88 24.93 7.71 3.65
N SER A 89 25.29 6.44 3.81
CA SER A 89 26.39 6.02 4.68
C SER A 89 27.73 6.59 4.23
N GLU A 90 28.01 6.62 2.92
CA GLU A 90 29.25 7.19 2.38
C GLU A 90 29.30 8.71 2.61
N ILE A 91 28.18 9.41 2.40
CA ILE A 91 28.07 10.85 2.71
C ILE A 91 28.28 11.11 4.20
N ALA A 92 27.72 10.27 5.08
CA ALA A 92 27.90 10.41 6.52
C ALA A 92 29.36 10.23 6.93
N ASP A 93 30.06 9.24 6.38
CA ASP A 93 31.47 9.02 6.62
C ASP A 93 32.32 10.20 6.09
N LEU A 94 32.01 10.69 4.89
CA LEU A 94 32.69 11.83 4.31
C LEU A 94 32.46 13.11 5.13
N ASN A 95 31.25 13.31 5.64
CA ASN A 95 30.92 14.43 6.52
C ASN A 95 31.68 14.31 7.87
N ALA A 96 31.78 13.11 8.43
CA ALA A 96 32.60 12.87 9.62
C ALA A 96 34.09 13.14 9.35
N ALA A 97 34.60 12.74 8.18
CA ALA A 97 35.96 13.05 7.76
C ALA A 97 36.19 14.56 7.59
N ILE A 98 35.22 15.28 7.01
CA ILE A 98 35.26 16.74 6.89
C ILE A 98 35.23 17.39 8.26
N GLN A 99 34.38 16.95 9.20
CA GLN A 99 34.39 17.51 10.56
C GLN A 99 35.69 17.21 11.31
N LYS A 100 36.30 16.05 11.05
CA LYS A 100 37.60 15.70 11.62
C LYS A 100 38.73 16.54 11.02
N ALA A 101 38.71 16.81 9.71
CA ALA A 101 39.70 17.63 9.02
C ALA A 101 39.49 19.14 9.27
N GLY A 102 38.24 19.57 9.36
CA GLY A 102 37.82 20.91 9.77
C GLY A 102 37.75 21.09 11.28
N ASN A 103 38.27 20.13 12.05
CA ASN A 103 38.45 20.30 13.48
C ASN A 103 39.29 21.54 13.67
N ILE A 104 38.73 22.53 14.39
CA ILE A 104 39.35 23.83 14.65
C ILE A 104 40.81 23.67 15.10
N VAL A 105 41.13 22.58 15.81
CA VAL A 105 42.47 22.23 16.27
C VAL A 105 43.47 22.02 15.13
N LEU A 106 43.08 21.37 14.02
CA LEU A 106 43.96 21.16 12.87
C LEU A 106 44.19 22.48 12.11
N VAL A 107 43.14 23.30 12.03
CA VAL A 107 43.22 24.64 11.43
C VAL A 107 44.10 25.56 12.28
N GLU A 108 43.97 25.49 13.60
CA GLU A 108 44.80 26.22 14.59
C GLU A 108 46.26 25.78 14.52
N GLU A 109 46.54 24.48 14.44
CA GLU A 109 47.89 23.94 14.29
C GLU A 109 48.54 24.44 12.99
N LYS A 110 47.83 24.32 11.85
CA LYS A 110 48.30 24.86 10.57
C LYS A 110 48.47 26.38 10.58
N ALA A 111 47.57 27.10 11.25
CA ALA A 111 47.64 28.54 11.41
C ALA A 111 48.89 28.97 12.19
N LEU A 112 49.18 28.31 13.30
CA LEU A 112 50.36 28.54 14.11
C LEU A 112 51.64 28.21 13.32
N GLU A 113 51.65 27.12 12.53
CA GLU A 113 52.77 26.79 11.63
C GLU A 113 53.01 27.88 10.57
N MET A 114 51.95 28.52 10.06
CA MET A 114 52.05 29.63 9.12
C MET A 114 52.40 30.98 9.78
N GLY A 115 52.67 30.98 11.08
CA GLY A 115 53.09 32.17 11.83
C GLY A 115 51.95 33.05 12.33
N MET A 116 50.70 32.55 12.32
CA MET A 116 49.60 33.26 12.98
C MET A 116 49.77 33.15 14.50
N VAL A 117 49.52 34.23 15.23
CA VAL A 117 49.69 34.31 16.68
C VAL A 117 48.32 34.55 17.32
N TYR A 118 48.04 33.88 18.45
CA TYR A 118 46.81 34.15 19.20
C TYR A 118 46.80 35.60 19.71
N PRO A 119 45.71 36.34 19.51
CA PRO A 119 45.59 37.69 20.04
C PRO A 119 45.63 37.66 21.56
N THR A 120 46.30 38.67 22.12
CA THR A 120 46.39 38.86 23.57
C THR A 120 45.07 39.44 24.11
N HIS A 121 44.83 39.32 25.43
CA HIS A 121 43.60 39.82 26.07
C HIS A 121 43.29 41.29 25.82
N GLN A 122 44.28 42.09 25.41
CA GLN A 122 44.13 43.52 25.10
C GLN A 122 43.65 43.77 23.66
N GLU A 123 43.77 42.78 22.78
CA GLU A 123 43.36 42.86 21.36
C GLU A 123 41.97 42.23 21.13
N ILE A 124 41.37 41.66 22.19
CA ILE A 124 40.03 41.05 22.14
C ILE A 124 38.98 42.09 22.56
N ILE A 125 38.21 42.60 21.60
CA ILE A 125 37.08 43.51 21.87
C ILE A 125 35.81 42.68 22.06
N SER A 126 35.32 42.59 23.30
CA SER A 126 34.03 41.98 23.60
C SER A 126 32.89 42.95 23.31
N LEU A 127 32.07 42.65 22.32
CA LEU A 127 30.86 43.41 21.99
C LEU A 127 29.76 43.01 22.97
N THR A 128 29.49 43.88 23.94
CA THR A 128 28.31 43.73 24.80
C THR A 128 27.08 44.04 23.96
N ALA A 129 26.13 43.10 23.91
CA ALA A 129 24.85 43.25 23.23
C ALA A 129 23.96 44.27 23.97
N GLY A 130 24.28 45.54 23.80
CA GLY A 130 23.51 46.68 24.29
C GLY A 130 23.55 47.78 23.25
N GLU A 131 22.41 47.98 22.59
CA GLU A 131 22.07 49.16 21.76
C GLU A 131 22.88 49.35 20.47
N ASN A 132 22.57 48.55 19.46
CA ASN A 132 22.10 49.00 18.12
C ASN A 132 22.31 47.87 17.12
N GLY A 133 21.19 47.31 16.66
CA GLY A 133 21.17 46.22 15.69
C GLY A 133 21.69 46.66 14.32
N GLY A 134 22.49 45.77 13.72
CA GLY A 134 22.78 45.63 12.28
C GLY A 134 22.95 46.93 11.52
N GLU A 135 24.15 47.47 11.39
CA GLU A 135 24.94 47.32 10.16
C GLU A 135 26.43 47.67 10.37
N ASP A 136 26.80 48.00 11.62
CA ASP A 136 28.04 48.71 11.93
C ASP A 136 29.23 47.79 12.27
N LEU A 137 28.98 46.50 12.54
CA LEU A 137 30.03 45.55 12.92
C LEU A 137 31.03 45.31 11.78
N ALA A 138 30.53 45.15 10.56
CA ALA A 138 31.38 44.92 9.39
C ALA A 138 32.21 46.18 9.05
N ASN A 139 31.65 47.36 9.26
CA ASN A 139 32.34 48.64 9.04
C ASN A 139 33.36 48.93 10.15
N ALA A 140 33.05 48.62 11.41
CA ALA A 140 33.96 48.75 12.54
C ALA A 140 35.16 47.79 12.43
N LEU A 141 34.93 46.54 12.00
CA LEU A 141 36.03 45.60 11.75
C LEU A 141 36.90 46.05 10.57
N LYS A 142 36.29 46.58 9.51
CA LYS A 142 37.02 47.11 8.35
C LYS A 142 37.86 48.35 8.70
N SER A 143 37.35 49.26 9.53
CA SER A 143 38.09 50.47 9.90
C SER A 143 39.28 50.15 10.80
N VAL A 144 39.14 49.23 11.76
CA VAL A 144 40.26 48.78 12.61
C VAL A 144 41.32 48.02 11.80
N ALA A 145 40.90 47.14 10.88
CA ALA A 145 41.83 46.37 10.06
C ALA A 145 42.61 47.20 9.02
N TYR A 146 42.03 48.29 8.51
CA TYR A 146 42.66 49.10 7.45
C TYR A 146 43.24 50.44 7.91
N ASN A 147 42.85 50.98 9.08
CA ASN A 147 43.38 52.26 9.59
C ASN A 147 44.36 52.11 10.78
N GLY A 148 44.75 50.88 11.16
CA GLY A 148 45.80 50.65 12.16
C GLY A 148 47.22 50.72 11.56
N GLN A 149 47.72 51.95 11.35
CA GLN A 149 49.16 52.27 11.35
C GLN A 149 49.44 53.33 12.41
#